data_AF-A0A521ZK54-F1
#
_entry.id   AF-A0A521ZK54-F1
#
_cell.length_a   1.000
_cell.length_b   1.000
_cell.length_c   1.000
_cell.angle_alpha   90.00
_cell.angle_beta   90.00
_cell.angle_gamma   90.00
#
_symmetry.space_group_name_H-M   'P 1'
#
loop_
_entity.id
_entity.type
_entity.pdbx_description
1 polymer ?
#
loop_
_entity_poly.entity_id
_entity_poly.type
_entity_poly.pdbx_seq_one_letter_code
_entity_poly.pdbx_strand_id
1 'polypeptide(L)' 'MKKGKFITLEGGEGLGKTTNLNFIQQLLERQMISVVVTREPGGTVLAEKLRHLLLENQ' A
#
# COMPACT_ATOMS: atom_id res chain seq x y z
N MET A 1 -8.93 8.93 -22.42
CA MET A 1 -8.14 8.26 -21.33
C MET A 1 -9.04 7.25 -20.64
N LYS A 2 -8.56 6.04 -20.33
CA LYS A 2 -9.30 5.11 -19.45
C LYS A 2 -9.14 5.58 -17.99
N LYS A 3 -10.23 5.59 -17.21
CA LYS A 3 -10.17 5.87 -15.77
C LYS A 3 -9.49 4.71 -15.03
N GLY A 4 -8.55 5.02 -14.14
CA GLY A 4 -7.97 4.04 -13.22
C GLY A 4 -8.96 3.63 -12.12
N LYS A 5 -8.54 2.67 -11.28
CA LYS A 5 -9.23 2.26 -10.06
C LYS A 5 -8.35 2.61 -8.85
N PHE A 6 -8.94 3.12 -7.80
CA PHE A 6 -8.28 3.36 -6.52
C PHE A 6 -8.89 2.41 -5.48
N ILE A 7 -8.06 1.59 -4.86
CA ILE A 7 -8.47 0.50 -3.97
C ILE A 7 -7.67 0.66 -2.66
N THR A 8 -8.36 0.67 -1.52
CA THR A 8 -7.74 0.65 -0.19
C THR A 8 -7.94 -0.72 0.48
N LEU A 9 -7.01 -1.09 1.36
CA LEU A 9 -7.10 -2.30 2.17
C LEU A 9 -7.12 -1.89 3.65
N GLU A 10 -8.26 -2.06 4.30
CA GLU A 10 -8.51 -1.63 5.67
C GLU A 10 -8.60 -2.80 6.65
N GLY A 11 -8.36 -2.53 7.93
CA GLY A 11 -8.45 -3.52 9.01
C GLY A 11 -7.48 -3.24 10.17
N GLY A 12 -7.64 -3.95 11.29
CA GLY A 12 -6.74 -3.88 12.44
C GLY A 12 -5.32 -4.39 12.16
N GLU A 13 -4.43 -4.23 13.14
CA GLU A 13 -3.07 -4.78 13.09
C GLU A 13 -3.09 -6.31 13.00
N GLY A 14 -2.10 -6.88 12.30
CA GLY A 14 -1.99 -8.34 12.14
C GLY A 14 -3.01 -9.02 11.22
N LEU A 15 -4.02 -8.32 10.70
CA LEU A 15 -5.08 -8.90 9.84
C LEU A 15 -4.64 -9.21 8.39
N GLY A 16 -3.33 -9.26 8.11
CA GLY A 16 -2.81 -9.68 6.81
C GLY A 16 -2.93 -8.65 5.68
N LYS A 17 -3.15 -7.36 5.98
CA LYS A 17 -3.26 -6.29 4.97
C LYS A 17 -2.06 -6.27 3.99
N THR A 18 -0.83 -6.29 4.53
CA THR A 18 0.40 -6.32 3.72
C THR A 18 0.51 -7.59 2.89
N THR A 19 0.12 -8.74 3.44
CA THR A 19 0.12 -10.02 2.72
C THR A 19 -0.84 -9.98 1.53
N ASN A 20 -2.07 -9.49 1.75
CA ASN A 20 -3.08 -9.37 0.70
C ASN A 20 -2.72 -8.31 -0.35
N LEU A 21 -2.08 -7.21 0.06
CA LEU A 21 -1.53 -6.20 -0.85
C LEU A 21 -0.53 -6.82 -1.84
N ASN A 22 0.44 -7.59 -1.32
CA ASN A 22 1.43 -8.28 -2.14
C ASN A 22 0.80 -9.32 -3.07
N PHE A 23 -0.22 -10.06 -2.59
CA PHE A 23 -0.98 -11.00 -3.41
C PHE A 23 -1.71 -10.31 -4.56
N ILE A 24 -2.43 -9.22 -4.28
CA ILE A 24 -3.18 -8.45 -5.27
C ILE A 24 -2.25 -7.83 -6.30
N GLN A 25 -1.12 -7.27 -5.87
CA GLN A 25 -0.10 -6.72 -6.78
C GLN A 25 0.38 -7.80 -7.76
N GLN A 26 0.81 -8.97 -7.26
CA GLN A 26 1.28 -10.07 -8.10
C GLN A 26 0.19 -10.58 -9.05
N LEU A 27 -1.06 -10.65 -8.59
CA LEU A 27 -2.20 -11.05 -9.42
C LEU A 27 -2.39 -10.11 -10.61
N LEU A 28 -2.35 -8.79 -10.37
CA LEU A 28 -2.52 -7.78 -11.42
C LEU A 28 -1.33 -7.75 -12.38
N GLU A 29 -0.11 -7.86 -11.87
CA GLU A 29 1.10 -7.92 -12.69
C GLU A 29 1.08 -9.16 -13.61
N ARG A 30 0.67 -10.33 -13.11
CA ARG A 30 0.51 -11.56 -13.93
C ARG A 30 -0.53 -11.41 -15.04
N GLN A 31 -1.50 -10.52 -14.87
CA GLN A 31 -2.51 -10.21 -15.88
C GLN A 31 -2.08 -9.07 -16.81
N MET A 32 -0.84 -8.60 -16.73
CA MET A 32 -0.32 -7.45 -17.48
C MET A 32 -1.11 -6.15 -17.22
N ILE A 33 -1.68 -6.03 -16.02
CA ILE A 33 -2.39 -4.82 -15.58
C ILE A 33 -1.42 -3.94 -14.81
N SER A 34 -1.22 -2.70 -15.28
CA SER A 34 -0.42 -1.71 -14.56
C SER A 34 -1.02 -1.42 -13.19
N VAL A 35 -0.21 -1.54 -12.15
CA VAL A 35 -0.58 -1.30 -10.76
C VAL A 35 0.45 -0.40 -10.10
N VAL A 36 -0.02 0.55 -9.28
CA VAL A 36 0.82 1.38 -8.42
C VAL A 36 0.39 1.10 -6.99
N VAL A 37 1.36 0.81 -6.14
CA VAL A 37 1.14 0.47 -4.74
C VAL A 37 1.67 1.59 -3.86
N THR A 38 0.89 1.96 -2.85
CA THR A 38 1.28 2.92 -1.82
C THR A 38 0.71 2.47 -0.46
N ARG A 39 1.18 3.08 0.62
CA ARG A 39 0.74 2.81 1.99
C ARG A 39 0.69 4.09 2.82
N GLU A 40 -0.11 4.06 3.88
CA GLU A 40 -0.14 5.11 4.89
C GLU A 40 -0.01 4.52 6.31
N PRO A 41 0.60 5.25 7.26
CA PRO A 41 1.47 6.42 7.03
C PRO A 41 2.69 6.03 6.17
N GLY A 42 3.07 6.87 5.20
CA GLY A 42 4.16 6.57 4.26
C GLY A 42 3.84 6.91 2.80
N GLY A 43 4.50 6.23 1.86
CA GLY A 43 4.16 6.31 0.42
C GLY A 43 4.86 7.42 -0.37
N THR A 44 5.59 8.33 0.30
CA THR A 44 6.53 9.27 -0.32
C THR A 44 7.80 9.36 0.52
N VAL A 45 8.90 9.88 -0.04
CA VAL A 45 10.15 10.06 0.72
C VAL A 45 9.93 10.89 2.00
N LEU A 46 9.13 11.95 1.91
CA LEU A 46 8.80 12.79 3.07
C LEU A 46 7.90 12.05 4.06
N ALA A 47 6.84 11.39 3.58
CA ALA A 47 5.91 10.66 4.44
C ALA A 47 6.55 9.47 5.15
N GLU A 48 7.54 8.81 4.52
CA GLU A 48 8.33 7.76 5.19
C GLU A 48 9.17 8.33 6.34
N LYS A 49 9.78 9.51 6.18
CA LYS A 49 10.48 10.19 7.29
C LYS A 49 9.53 10.53 8.44
N LEU A 50 8.33 11.04 8.13
CA LEU A 50 7.31 11.33 9.13
C LEU A 50 6.81 10.06 9.83
N ARG A 51 6.63 8.95 9.10
CA ARG A 51 6.27 7.66 9.65
C ARG A 51 7.29 7.18 10.69
N HIS A 52 8.59 7.31 10.41
CA HIS A 52 9.64 6.96 11.37
C HIS A 52 9.47 7.75 12.68
N LEU A 53 9.30 9.08 12.59
CA LEU A 53 9.08 9.93 13.78
C LEU A 53 7.82 9.55 14.57
N LEU A 54 6.73 9.16 13.89
CA LEU A 54 5.47 8.75 14.52
C LEU A 54 5.58 7.41 15.26
N LEU A 55 6.40 6.48 14.74
CA LEU A 55 6.54 5.14 15.30
C LEU A 55 7.73 5.02 16.29
N GLU A 56 8.72 5.91 16.22
CA GLU A 56 9.86 5.94 17.16
C GLU A 56 9.45 6.21 18.61
N ASN A 57 8.25 6.77 18.83
CA ASN A 57 7.72 7.12 20.15
C ASN A 57 6.61 6.16 20.63
N GLN A 58 6.48 4.99 20.00
CA GLN A 58 5.54 3.92 20.42
C GLN A 58 6.25 2.77 21.12
#